data_AF-A0A661JF16-F1
#
_entry.id   AF-A0A661JF16-F1
#
_cell.length_a   1.000
_cell.length_b   1.000
_cell.length_c   1.000
_cell.angle_alpha   90.00
_cell.angle_beta   90.00
_cell.angle_gamma   90.00
#
_symmetry.space_group_name_H-M   'P 1'
#
loop_
_entity.id
_entity.type
_entity.pdbx_description
1 polymer ?
#
loop_
_entity_poly.entity_id
_entity_poly.type
_entity_poly.pdbx_seq_one_letter_code
_entity_poly.pdbx_strand_id
1 'polypeptide(L)'
;LSAKKHDPGVKLSAEQVEFQRQWEKSLEDKIVSLLEPVVGKGKVVAKVSSTMEWRRVEQTQEAYDPEGVVRSRQILEEKTPERALNQGVPGVASNLPQGPAVQAQAVGGQGVQKRSETVNYEVGRIVTHTLEPVGRLKRLQVAVLVDGTYKTVEEPAAAAGKKKKGKKKKAEATMVKRVYVPRTPEEMAKIEEMVKRAVGFDPSRGDEVTVVNLPFETGELAPEGTVATAKPNPLEIALPVLRHLTPALLVILLFLFVIRPLAKGVLSRPSGPEGPPSEAKALEEGERSRVPLPSPRELALQVAKEDTDFTVELIRRWLRERKGGGG
;
A
#
# COMPACT_ATOMS: atom_id res chain seq x y z
N LEU A 1 -0.40 -45.00 7.46
CA LEU A 1 -0.23 -43.96 8.50
C LEU A 1 1.13 -43.29 8.29
N SER A 2 1.19 -42.17 7.58
CA SER A 2 2.38 -41.31 7.57
C SER A 2 1.93 -39.89 7.83
N ALA A 3 1.72 -39.63 9.13
CA ALA A 3 1.46 -38.31 9.67
C ALA A 3 2.70 -37.91 10.47
N LYS A 4 3.62 -37.16 9.85
CA LYS A 4 4.44 -36.12 10.49
C LYS A 4 5.48 -35.57 9.51
N LYS A 5 5.34 -34.30 9.18
CA LYS A 5 6.41 -33.33 9.41
C LYS A 5 5.82 -31.93 9.42
N HIS A 6 6.11 -31.22 10.51
CA HIS A 6 5.86 -29.80 10.73
C HIS A 6 5.93 -28.98 9.43
N ASP A 7 4.93 -28.14 9.17
CA ASP A 7 5.15 -26.90 8.45
C ASP A 7 5.89 -25.96 9.43
N PRO A 8 7.21 -25.72 9.28
CA PRO A 8 7.81 -24.59 9.95
C PRO A 8 7.12 -23.35 9.40
N GLY A 9 6.61 -22.49 10.29
CA GLY A 9 5.91 -21.26 9.90
C GLY A 9 6.65 -20.57 8.76
N VAL A 10 6.04 -20.57 7.58
CA VAL A 10 6.60 -20.04 6.35
C VAL A 10 6.84 -18.56 6.58
N LYS A 11 8.08 -18.20 6.93
CA LYS A 11 8.50 -16.81 6.96
C LYS A 11 8.55 -16.38 5.50
N LEU A 12 7.52 -15.65 5.07
CA LEU A 12 7.49 -15.01 3.78
C LEU A 12 8.73 -14.13 3.64
N SER A 13 9.37 -14.15 2.47
CA SER A 13 10.46 -13.22 2.19
C SER A 13 9.91 -11.78 2.19
N ALA A 14 10.77 -10.80 2.48
CA ALA A 14 10.37 -9.39 2.44
C ALA A 14 9.79 -9.02 1.06
N GLU A 15 10.41 -9.52 -0.02
CA GLU A 15 9.94 -9.34 -1.40
C GLU A 15 8.52 -9.91 -1.63
N GLN A 16 8.20 -11.08 -1.07
CA GLN A 16 6.86 -11.67 -1.18
C GLN A 16 5.80 -10.82 -0.46
N VAL A 17 6.13 -10.30 0.73
CA VAL A 17 5.23 -9.43 1.49
C VAL A 17 5.03 -8.09 0.76
N GLU A 18 6.09 -7.52 0.19
CA GLU A 18 6.01 -6.29 -0.59
C GLU A 18 5.19 -6.48 -1.86
N PHE A 19 5.42 -7.56 -2.61
CA PHE A 19 4.63 -7.88 -3.80
C PHE A 19 3.15 -8.05 -3.46
N GLN A 20 2.83 -8.77 -2.38
CA GLN A 20 1.46 -8.93 -1.91
C GLN A 20 0.81 -7.58 -1.59
N ARG A 21 1.50 -6.70 -0.84
CA ARG A 21 1.00 -5.36 -0.51
C ARG A 21 0.80 -4.48 -1.75
N GLN A 22 1.71 -4.55 -2.72
CA GLN A 22 1.59 -3.82 -3.98
C GLN A 22 0.39 -4.30 -4.80
N TRP A 23 0.17 -5.62 -4.84
CA TRP A 23 -0.98 -6.24 -5.50
C TRP A 23 -2.30 -5.83 -4.85
N GLU A 24 -2.38 -5.93 -3.52
CA GLU A 24 -3.55 -5.51 -2.73
C GLU A 24 -3.85 -4.03 -2.95
N LYS A 25 -2.82 -3.17 -2.89
CA LYS A 25 -2.97 -1.74 -3.16
C LYS A 25 -3.45 -1.45 -4.59
N SER A 26 -2.92 -2.15 -5.58
CA SER A 26 -3.36 -1.99 -6.97
C SER A 26 -4.84 -2.37 -7.14
N LEU A 27 -5.31 -3.41 -6.47
CA LEU A 27 -6.72 -3.77 -6.45
C LEU A 27 -7.57 -2.76 -5.69
N GLU A 28 -7.10 -2.22 -4.56
CA GLU A 28 -7.77 -1.14 -3.83
C GLU A 28 -7.98 0.08 -4.74
N ASP A 29 -6.92 0.55 -5.40
CA ASP A 29 -6.96 1.71 -6.31
C ASP A 29 -7.89 1.45 -7.51
N LYS A 30 -7.89 0.22 -8.04
CA LYS A 30 -8.80 -0.18 -9.13
C LYS A 30 -10.26 -0.17 -8.70
N ILE A 31 -10.58 -0.63 -7.49
CA ILE A 31 -11.96 -0.60 -6.95
C ILE A 31 -12.40 0.85 -6.73
N VAL A 32 -11.55 1.67 -6.12
CA VAL A 32 -11.85 3.08 -5.87
C VAL A 32 -12.11 3.82 -7.17
N SER A 33 -11.19 3.75 -8.14
CA SER A 33 -11.33 4.44 -9.44
C SER A 33 -12.55 3.98 -10.24
N LEU A 34 -13.00 2.74 -10.06
CA LEU A 34 -14.20 2.22 -10.72
C LEU A 34 -15.49 2.72 -10.06
N LEU A 35 -15.50 2.90 -8.74
CA LEU A 35 -16.70 3.31 -8.00
C LEU A 35 -16.84 4.84 -7.88
N GLU A 36 -15.73 5.58 -7.86
CA GLU A 36 -15.71 7.05 -7.75
C GLU A 36 -16.65 7.79 -8.71
N PRO A 37 -16.75 7.44 -10.01
CA PRO A 37 -17.66 8.10 -10.95
C PRO A 37 -19.13 7.95 -10.59
N VAL A 38 -19.50 6.89 -9.87
CA VAL A 38 -20.90 6.58 -9.51
C VAL A 38 -21.26 7.19 -8.15
N VAL A 39 -20.32 7.16 -7.20
CA VAL A 39 -20.57 7.49 -5.79
C VAL A 39 -20.06 8.87 -5.38
N GLY A 40 -19.15 9.46 -6.15
CA GLY A 40 -18.43 10.68 -5.83
C GLY A 40 -17.00 10.42 -5.31
N LYS A 41 -16.10 11.36 -5.57
CA LYS A 41 -14.70 11.31 -5.10
C LYS A 41 -14.64 11.27 -3.58
N GLY A 42 -13.78 10.40 -3.03
CA GLY A 42 -13.61 10.24 -1.59
C GLY A 42 -14.81 9.66 -0.84
N LYS A 43 -15.80 9.11 -1.56
CA LYS A 43 -17.01 8.48 -0.99
C LYS A 43 -16.94 6.95 -0.98
N VAL A 44 -15.77 6.38 -1.26
CA VAL A 44 -15.47 4.94 -1.23
C VAL A 44 -14.17 4.70 -0.48
N VAL A 45 -14.18 3.67 0.35
CA VAL A 45 -12.95 3.08 0.90
C VAL A 45 -12.99 1.59 0.61
N ALA A 46 -12.01 1.10 -0.13
CA ALA A 46 -11.83 -0.32 -0.39
C ALA A 46 -10.64 -0.85 0.44
N LYS A 47 -10.81 -2.05 0.99
CA LYS A 47 -9.74 -2.82 1.61
C LYS A 47 -9.72 -4.21 0.99
N VAL A 48 -8.53 -4.63 0.57
CA VAL A 48 -8.34 -5.92 -0.09
C VAL A 48 -7.29 -6.71 0.69
N SER A 49 -7.60 -7.97 0.97
CA SER A 49 -6.64 -8.93 1.51
C SER A 49 -6.55 -10.12 0.58
N SER A 50 -5.34 -10.51 0.23
CA SER A 50 -5.06 -11.63 -0.66
C SER A 50 -4.24 -12.68 0.06
N THR A 51 -4.60 -13.95 -0.10
CA THR A 51 -3.75 -15.07 0.30
C THR A 51 -3.13 -15.64 -0.96
N MET A 52 -1.81 -15.55 -1.07
CA MET A 52 -1.06 -16.10 -2.20
C MET A 52 -0.35 -17.41 -1.81
N GLU A 53 -0.24 -18.31 -2.77
CA GLU A 53 0.49 -19.55 -2.63
C GLU A 53 1.90 -19.42 -3.22
N TRP A 54 2.91 -19.47 -2.36
CA TRP A 54 4.32 -19.28 -2.70
C TRP A 54 5.07 -20.59 -2.92
N ARG A 55 4.35 -21.69 -3.16
CA ARG A 55 4.95 -23.00 -3.37
C ARG A 55 5.35 -23.17 -4.83
N ARG A 56 6.62 -23.50 -5.07
CA ARG A 56 7.08 -23.96 -6.38
C ARG A 56 6.72 -25.44 -6.50
N VAL A 57 5.85 -25.78 -7.45
CA VAL A 57 5.50 -27.18 -7.75
C VAL A 57 6.20 -27.55 -9.06
N GLU A 58 7.01 -28.60 -8.99
CA GLU A 58 7.69 -29.18 -10.14
C GLU A 58 7.13 -30.58 -10.35
N GLN A 59 6.46 -30.78 -11.48
CA GLN A 59 5.82 -32.05 -11.80
C GLN A 59 6.43 -32.63 -13.06
N THR A 60 6.91 -33.87 -12.96
CA THR A 60 7.32 -34.66 -14.13
C THR A 60 6.27 -35.73 -14.34
N GLN A 61 5.56 -35.67 -15.47
CA GLN A 61 4.63 -36.72 -15.90
C GLN A 61 5.29 -37.52 -17.01
N GLU A 62 5.30 -38.84 -16.87
CA GLU A 62 5.71 -39.75 -17.93
C GLU A 62 4.48 -40.49 -18.45
N ALA A 63 4.14 -40.28 -19.72
CA ALA A 63 3.09 -41.00 -20.41
C ALA A 63 3.70 -41.93 -21.46
N TYR A 64 3.16 -43.15 -21.53
CA TYR A 64 3.55 -44.16 -22.52
C TYR A 64 2.45 -44.29 -23.56
N ASP A 65 2.84 -44.35 -24.83
CA ASP A 65 1.91 -44.63 -25.93
C ASP A 65 1.38 -46.08 -25.80
N PRO A 66 0.05 -46.32 -25.74
CA PRO A 66 -0.49 -47.67 -25.74
C PRO A 66 -0.17 -48.46 -27.02
N GLU A 67 0.07 -47.78 -28.15
CA GLU A 67 0.43 -48.41 -29.42
C GLU A 67 1.97 -48.45 -29.57
N GLY A 68 2.57 -49.54 -29.10
CA GLY A 68 4.01 -49.77 -29.26
C GLY A 68 4.38 -50.04 -30.72
N VAL A 69 5.39 -49.35 -31.24
CA VAL A 69 5.93 -49.63 -32.57
C VAL A 69 6.89 -50.83 -32.47
N VAL A 70 6.77 -51.80 -33.36
CA VAL A 70 7.67 -52.98 -33.36
C VAL A 70 9.09 -52.53 -33.72
N ARG A 71 10.03 -52.70 -32.78
CA ARG A 71 11.46 -52.43 -32.99
C ARG A 71 12.16 -53.59 -33.67
N SER A 72 11.90 -54.83 -33.24
CA SER A 72 12.44 -56.03 -33.91
C SER A 72 11.53 -57.24 -33.74
N ARG A 73 11.53 -58.10 -34.75
CA ARG A 73 10.75 -59.34 -34.77
C ARG A 73 11.67 -60.49 -35.20
N GLN A 74 11.80 -61.51 -34.38
CA GLN A 74 12.54 -62.74 -34.70
C GLN A 74 11.57 -63.90 -34.74
N ILE A 75 11.44 -64.52 -35.93
CA ILE A 75 10.61 -65.71 -36.13
C ILE A 75 11.55 -66.90 -36.30
N LEU A 76 11.47 -67.86 -35.38
CA LEU A 76 12.14 -69.16 -35.49
C LEU A 76 11.08 -70.18 -35.91
N GLU A 77 11.18 -70.68 -37.13
CA GLU A 77 10.27 -71.69 -37.67
C GLU A 77 11.06 -72.98 -37.95
N GLU A 78 10.84 -74.00 -37.12
CA GLU A 78 11.35 -75.36 -37.34
C GLU A 78 10.24 -76.17 -37.99
N LYS A 79 10.40 -76.43 -39.29
CA LYS A 79 9.61 -77.43 -40.01
C LYS A 79 10.45 -78.69 -40.09
N THR A 80 10.08 -79.71 -39.32
CA THR A 80 10.57 -81.06 -39.59
C THR A 80 9.71 -81.60 -40.71
N PRO A 81 10.20 -81.71 -41.96
CA PRO A 81 9.41 -82.28 -43.03
C PRO A 81 9.00 -83.70 -42.62
N GLU A 82 7.78 -84.08 -42.97
CA GLU A 82 7.34 -85.46 -42.85
C GLU A 82 8.35 -86.31 -43.59
N ARG A 83 9.17 -87.06 -42.86
CA ARG A 83 10.12 -87.96 -43.46
C ARG A 83 9.26 -89.10 -43.98
N ALA A 84 8.99 -89.12 -45.29
CA ALA A 84 8.50 -90.31 -45.95
C ALA A 84 9.42 -91.45 -45.50
N LEU A 85 8.86 -92.36 -44.71
CA LEU A 85 9.59 -93.52 -44.21
C LEU A 85 9.89 -94.40 -45.42
N ASN A 86 11.03 -94.17 -46.07
CA ASN A 86 11.75 -95.26 -46.72
C ASN A 86 12.20 -96.18 -45.59
N GLN A 87 11.30 -97.08 -45.16
CA GLN A 87 11.49 -98.02 -44.07
C GLN A 87 12.56 -99.04 -44.46
N GLY A 88 13.81 -98.83 -44.01
CA GLY A 88 14.63 -99.95 -43.55
C GLY A 88 14.24 -100.22 -42.09
N VAL A 89 13.84 -101.45 -41.77
CA VAL A 89 13.48 -101.86 -40.40
C VAL A 89 14.69 -101.64 -39.48
N PRO A 90 14.66 -100.72 -38.50
CA PRO A 90 15.79 -100.53 -37.60
C PRO A 90 15.74 -101.62 -36.52
N GLY A 91 16.68 -102.55 -36.56
CA GLY A 91 16.88 -103.53 -35.49
C GLY A 91 16.96 -104.98 -35.96
N VAL A 92 17.33 -105.85 -35.03
CA VAL A 92 17.76 -107.25 -35.19
C VAL A 92 16.87 -108.17 -36.04
N ALA A 93 15.65 -107.76 -36.40
CA ALA A 93 14.77 -108.48 -37.33
C ALA A 93 15.34 -108.59 -38.76
N SER A 94 16.30 -107.74 -39.17
CA SER A 94 16.98 -107.87 -40.47
C SER A 94 18.01 -109.01 -40.52
N ASN A 95 18.36 -109.64 -39.39
CA ASN A 95 19.39 -110.69 -39.31
C ASN A 95 18.85 -112.10 -39.00
N LEU A 96 17.53 -112.31 -38.92
CA LEU A 96 16.97 -113.65 -38.79
C LEU A 96 16.55 -114.19 -40.16
N PRO A 97 17.13 -115.31 -40.63
CA PRO A 97 16.63 -115.98 -41.80
C PRO A 97 15.33 -116.71 -41.42
N GLN A 98 14.23 -116.22 -41.99
CA GLN A 98 12.92 -116.86 -42.11
C GLN A 98 12.04 -116.89 -40.84
N GLY A 99 11.18 -115.87 -40.74
CA GLY A 99 9.95 -115.86 -39.96
C GLY A 99 8.88 -115.05 -40.71
N PRO A 100 7.58 -115.31 -40.52
CA PRO A 100 6.52 -114.77 -41.36
C PRO A 100 6.51 -113.23 -41.37
N ALA A 101 6.40 -112.66 -42.57
CA ALA A 101 6.40 -111.23 -42.80
C ALA A 101 5.23 -110.57 -42.08
N VAL A 102 5.54 -109.84 -41.01
CA VAL A 102 4.58 -108.98 -40.32
C VAL A 102 4.43 -107.73 -41.16
N GLN A 103 3.26 -107.51 -41.79
CA GLN A 103 2.95 -106.24 -42.45
C GLN A 103 2.79 -105.17 -41.36
N ALA A 104 3.83 -104.35 -41.21
CA ALA A 104 3.76 -103.16 -40.37
C ALA A 104 2.87 -102.12 -41.06
N GLN A 105 1.74 -101.81 -40.43
CA GLN A 105 0.85 -100.73 -40.85
C GLN A 105 1.61 -99.40 -40.68
N ALA A 106 1.86 -98.69 -41.78
CA ALA A 106 2.54 -97.40 -41.74
C ALA A 106 1.69 -96.39 -40.98
N VAL A 107 2.06 -96.10 -39.74
CA VAL A 107 1.58 -94.92 -39.03
C VAL A 107 2.32 -93.73 -39.64
N GLY A 108 1.61 -92.90 -40.40
CA GLY A 108 2.13 -91.64 -40.93
C GLY A 108 2.64 -90.77 -39.78
N GLY A 109 3.92 -90.44 -39.80
CA GLY A 109 4.53 -89.64 -38.76
C GLY A 109 4.10 -88.20 -38.92
N GLN A 110 3.22 -87.69 -38.05
CA GLN A 110 2.82 -86.28 -38.11
C GLN A 110 4.05 -85.37 -38.04
N GLY A 111 4.26 -84.57 -39.09
CA GLY A 111 5.29 -83.54 -39.11
C GLY A 111 5.10 -82.55 -37.96
N VAL A 112 6.13 -82.40 -37.13
CA VAL A 112 6.12 -81.43 -36.03
C VAL A 112 6.56 -80.08 -36.58
N GLN A 113 5.65 -79.10 -36.55
CA GLN A 113 5.95 -77.71 -36.86
C GLN A 113 6.02 -76.92 -35.55
N LYS A 114 7.18 -76.30 -35.28
CA LYS A 114 7.37 -75.41 -34.13
C LYS A 114 7.65 -74.00 -34.64
N ARG A 115 6.80 -73.05 -34.26
CA ARG A 115 6.96 -71.62 -34.55
C ARG A 115 7.13 -70.87 -33.24
N SER A 116 8.26 -70.20 -33.07
CA SER A 116 8.54 -69.30 -31.97
C SER A 116 8.71 -67.89 -32.53
N GLU A 117 8.00 -66.91 -31.97
CA GLU A 117 8.08 -65.51 -32.41
C GLU A 117 8.40 -64.62 -31.20
N THR A 118 9.50 -63.87 -31.30
CA THR A 118 9.89 -62.86 -30.31
C THR A 118 9.74 -61.49 -30.94
N VAL A 119 8.86 -60.64 -30.39
CA VAL A 119 8.62 -59.27 -30.87
C VAL A 119 9.05 -58.29 -29.78
N ASN A 120 9.99 -57.40 -30.11
CA ASN A 120 10.40 -56.29 -29.26
C ASN A 120 9.68 -55.02 -29.72
N TYR A 121 9.10 -54.30 -28.77
CA TYR A 121 8.38 -53.06 -29.01
C TYR A 121 9.18 -51.87 -28.47
N GLU A 122 9.23 -50.78 -29.22
CA GLU A 122 9.55 -49.46 -28.71
C GLU A 122 8.26 -48.75 -28.36
N VAL A 123 8.13 -48.37 -27.08
CA VAL A 123 6.98 -47.64 -26.58
C VAL A 123 7.37 -46.16 -26.58
N GLY A 124 6.59 -45.32 -27.27
CA GLY A 124 6.77 -43.88 -27.23
C GLY A 124 6.64 -43.38 -25.80
N ARG A 125 7.61 -42.60 -25.32
CA ARG A 125 7.55 -41.94 -24.00
C ARG A 125 7.44 -40.44 -24.19
N ILE A 126 6.39 -39.85 -23.64
CA ILE A 126 6.23 -38.40 -23.54
C ILE A 126 6.55 -38.02 -22.10
N VAL A 127 7.63 -37.24 -21.92
CA VAL A 127 8.00 -36.68 -20.61
C VAL A 127 7.56 -35.23 -20.58
N THR A 128 6.52 -34.93 -19.83
CA THR A 128 6.03 -33.57 -19.61
C THR A 128 6.60 -33.04 -18.30
N HIS A 129 7.45 -32.03 -18.40
CA HIS A 129 7.96 -31.29 -17.24
C HIS A 129 7.14 -30.00 -17.09
N THR A 130 6.36 -29.92 -16.01
CA THR A 130 5.52 -28.77 -15.71
C THR A 130 6.08 -28.04 -14.49
N LEU A 131 6.48 -26.79 -14.72
CA LEU A 131 6.92 -25.85 -13.68
C LEU A 131 5.77 -24.90 -13.38
N GLU A 132 5.17 -25.04 -12.20
CA GLU A 132 4.14 -24.11 -11.77
C GLU A 132 4.77 -22.82 -11.22
N PRO A 133 4.36 -21.63 -11.70
CA PRO A 133 4.86 -20.37 -11.17
C PRO A 133 4.40 -20.17 -9.73
N VAL A 134 5.24 -19.53 -8.92
CA VAL A 134 4.90 -19.10 -7.56
C VAL A 134 4.02 -17.85 -7.58
N GLY A 135 3.24 -17.64 -6.53
CA GLY A 135 2.41 -16.43 -6.38
C GLY A 135 1.00 -16.57 -6.96
N ARG A 136 0.49 -17.80 -7.10
CA ARG A 136 -0.91 -18.01 -7.46
C ARG A 136 -1.82 -17.48 -6.35
N LEU A 137 -2.88 -16.76 -6.74
CA LEU A 137 -3.89 -16.29 -5.82
C LEU A 137 -4.71 -17.49 -5.31
N LYS A 138 -4.67 -17.72 -3.99
CA LYS A 138 -5.41 -18.80 -3.33
C LYS A 138 -6.79 -18.33 -2.86
N ARG A 139 -6.87 -17.11 -2.32
CA ARG A 139 -8.11 -16.51 -1.82
C ARG A 139 -8.02 -14.99 -1.89
N LEU A 140 -9.14 -14.36 -2.24
CA LEU A 140 -9.32 -12.92 -2.18
C LEU A 140 -10.45 -12.54 -1.23
N GLN A 141 -10.19 -11.56 -0.37
CA GLN A 141 -11.20 -10.95 0.49
C GLN A 141 -11.26 -9.45 0.18
N VAL A 142 -12.46 -8.95 -0.09
CA VAL A 142 -12.67 -7.55 -0.43
C VAL A 142 -13.77 -6.99 0.45
N ALA A 143 -13.44 -5.91 1.16
CA ALA A 143 -14.40 -5.12 1.91
C ALA A 143 -14.48 -3.73 1.28
N VAL A 144 -15.69 -3.33 0.89
CA VAL A 144 -15.94 -2.01 0.29
C VAL A 144 -16.93 -1.25 1.15
N LEU A 145 -16.51 -0.08 1.61
CA LEU A 145 -17.36 0.87 2.30
C LEU A 145 -17.73 1.97 1.32
N VAL A 146 -19.03 2.30 1.29
CA VAL A 146 -19.55 3.34 0.41
C VAL A 146 -20.37 4.33 1.22
N ASP A 147 -20.16 5.62 1.00
CA ASP A 147 -20.90 6.69 1.67
C ASP A 147 -22.19 7.02 0.93
N GLY A 148 -23.25 7.38 1.65
CA GLY A 148 -24.56 7.72 1.11
C GLY A 148 -24.59 9.05 0.35
N THR A 149 -25.80 9.46 -0.03
CA THR A 149 -26.01 10.76 -0.68
C THR A 149 -26.43 11.81 0.35
N TYR A 150 -26.06 13.07 0.14
CA TYR A 150 -26.41 14.17 1.04
C TYR A 150 -27.32 15.14 0.31
N LYS A 151 -28.58 15.24 0.75
CA LYS A 151 -29.51 16.24 0.22
C LYS A 151 -29.36 17.53 1.04
N THR A 152 -29.13 18.63 0.35
CA THR A 152 -29.19 19.97 0.95
C THR A 152 -30.65 20.34 1.12
N VAL A 153 -31.10 20.47 2.37
CA VAL A 153 -32.41 21.02 2.68
C VAL A 153 -32.18 22.46 3.12
N GLU A 154 -32.64 23.40 2.30
CA GLU A 154 -32.69 24.81 2.66
C GLU A 154 -33.90 25.01 3.59
N GLU A 155 -33.67 24.96 4.90
CA GLU A 155 -34.66 25.48 5.84
C GLU A 155 -34.58 27.00 5.81
N PRO A 156 -35.69 27.73 5.52
CA PRO A 156 -35.71 29.16 5.76
C PRO A 156 -35.54 29.35 7.26
N ALA A 157 -34.49 30.07 7.67
CA ALA A 157 -34.19 30.38 9.06
C ALA A 157 -35.45 30.96 9.73
N ALA A 158 -36.16 30.11 10.47
CA ALA A 158 -37.36 30.49 11.18
C ALA A 158 -36.97 31.60 12.17
N ALA A 159 -37.66 32.73 12.04
CA ALA A 159 -37.42 33.95 12.76
C ALA A 159 -37.38 33.72 14.29
N ALA A 160 -36.19 33.80 14.90
CA ALA A 160 -36.00 34.00 16.33
C ALA A 160 -34.78 34.91 16.54
N GLY A 161 -34.85 36.12 17.09
CA GLY A 161 -35.95 36.91 17.61
C GLY A 161 -35.52 38.39 17.75
N LYS A 162 -36.53 39.26 17.92
CA LYS A 162 -36.49 40.67 18.33
C LYS A 162 -35.59 41.66 17.56
N LYS A 163 -36.26 42.47 16.71
CA LYS A 163 -35.80 43.78 16.24
C LYS A 163 -35.61 44.73 17.44
N LYS A 164 -34.38 45.15 17.73
CA LYS A 164 -34.10 46.45 18.37
C LYS A 164 -33.58 47.40 17.29
N LYS A 165 -34.11 48.63 17.31
CA LYS A 165 -33.93 49.68 16.28
C LYS A 165 -32.45 50.02 16.05
N GLY A 166 -32.10 50.24 14.78
CA GLY A 166 -30.86 50.89 14.36
C GLY A 166 -29.89 49.95 13.62
N LYS A 167 -29.96 49.96 12.28
CA LYS A 167 -29.03 49.31 11.32
C LYS A 167 -28.90 47.78 11.44
N LYS A 168 -29.80 47.05 10.78
CA LYS A 168 -29.67 45.61 10.55
C LYS A 168 -28.88 45.31 9.28
N LYS A 169 -27.67 44.76 9.43
CA LYS A 169 -27.08 43.83 8.45
C LYS A 169 -27.97 42.60 8.41
N LYS A 170 -28.60 42.30 7.27
CA LYS A 170 -29.08 40.95 6.96
C LYS A 170 -27.94 40.23 6.25
N ALA A 171 -27.06 39.60 7.01
CA ALA A 171 -26.32 38.46 6.48
C ALA A 171 -27.29 37.28 6.65
N GLU A 172 -27.88 36.89 5.53
CA GLU A 172 -28.70 35.70 5.39
C GLU A 172 -27.76 34.51 5.55
N ALA A 173 -27.53 34.11 6.80
CA ALA A 173 -26.79 32.89 7.12
C ALA A 173 -27.73 31.72 6.85
N THR A 174 -27.80 31.33 5.57
CA THR A 174 -28.44 30.10 5.11
C THR A 174 -27.66 28.93 5.70
N MET A 175 -28.10 28.39 6.84
CA MET A 175 -27.55 27.15 7.37
C MET A 175 -28.04 26.00 6.49
N VAL A 176 -27.19 25.58 5.57
CA VAL A 176 -27.39 24.39 4.73
C VAL A 176 -27.29 23.15 5.61
N LYS A 177 -28.42 22.61 6.07
CA LYS A 177 -28.44 21.33 6.78
C LYS A 177 -28.42 20.20 5.74
N ARG A 178 -27.31 19.48 5.66
CA ARG A 178 -27.18 18.30 4.80
C ARG A 178 -27.83 17.11 5.51
N VAL A 179 -28.88 16.55 4.92
CA VAL A 179 -29.53 15.33 5.43
C VAL A 179 -28.93 14.12 4.71
N TYR A 180 -28.42 13.17 5.50
CA TYR A 180 -27.90 11.91 4.98
C TYR A 180 -29.03 11.02 4.47
N VAL A 181 -28.87 10.53 3.25
CA VAL A 181 -29.78 9.59 2.60
C VAL A 181 -28.99 8.31 2.30
N PRO A 182 -29.31 7.19 2.99
CA PRO A 182 -28.66 5.91 2.69
C PRO A 182 -29.01 5.46 1.26
N ARG A 183 -28.09 4.73 0.63
CA ARG A 183 -28.34 4.12 -0.68
C ARG A 183 -29.36 2.99 -0.60
N THR A 184 -30.04 2.75 -1.71
CA THR A 184 -31.03 1.68 -1.78
C THR A 184 -30.35 0.30 -1.82
N PRO A 185 -31.00 -0.77 -1.34
CA PRO A 185 -30.44 -2.12 -1.43
C PRO A 185 -30.12 -2.57 -2.86
N GLU A 186 -30.90 -2.10 -3.85
CA GLU A 186 -30.68 -2.39 -5.26
C GLU A 186 -29.38 -1.75 -5.80
N GLU A 187 -29.09 -0.51 -5.39
CA GLU A 187 -27.83 0.15 -5.73
C GLU A 187 -26.63 -0.58 -5.12
N MET A 188 -26.77 -1.06 -3.89
CA MET A 188 -25.73 -1.82 -3.20
C MET A 188 -25.43 -3.14 -3.90
N ALA A 189 -26.46 -3.86 -4.36
CA ALA A 189 -26.29 -5.09 -5.13
C ALA A 189 -25.56 -4.85 -6.46
N LYS A 190 -25.89 -3.76 -7.17
CA LYS A 190 -25.19 -3.37 -8.41
C LYS A 190 -23.72 -3.03 -8.14
N ILE A 191 -23.44 -2.30 -7.06
CA ILE A 191 -22.08 -1.97 -6.63
C ILE A 191 -21.30 -3.25 -6.32
N GLU A 192 -21.88 -4.17 -5.57
CA GLU A 192 -21.26 -5.46 -5.25
C GLU A 192 -20.95 -6.27 -6.53
N GLU A 193 -21.86 -6.30 -7.48
CA GLU A 193 -21.68 -6.99 -8.76
C GLU A 193 -20.55 -6.36 -9.60
N MET A 194 -20.47 -5.02 -9.62
CA MET A 194 -19.38 -4.30 -10.27
C MET A 194 -18.03 -4.60 -9.62
N VAL A 195 -17.96 -4.61 -8.29
CA VAL A 195 -16.75 -4.96 -7.54
C VAL A 195 -16.33 -6.40 -7.84
N LYS A 196 -17.26 -7.36 -7.78
CA LYS A 196 -17.01 -8.78 -8.11
C LYS A 196 -16.38 -8.95 -9.49
N ARG A 197 -16.91 -8.25 -10.50
CA ARG A 197 -16.35 -8.25 -11.86
C ARG A 197 -14.97 -7.58 -11.94
N ALA A 198 -14.77 -6.47 -11.24
CA ALA A 198 -13.52 -5.71 -11.28
C ALA A 198 -12.32 -6.49 -10.71
N VAL A 199 -12.56 -7.26 -9.65
CA VAL A 199 -11.54 -8.04 -8.94
C VAL A 199 -11.38 -9.47 -9.46
N GLY A 200 -12.27 -9.91 -10.36
CA GLY A 200 -12.25 -11.28 -10.89
C GLY A 200 -12.68 -12.32 -9.85
N PHE A 201 -13.72 -12.01 -9.07
CA PHE A 201 -14.28 -12.88 -8.03
C PHE A 201 -14.50 -14.31 -8.54
N ASP A 202 -14.03 -15.28 -7.76
CA ASP A 202 -14.20 -16.70 -8.06
C ASP A 202 -14.69 -17.47 -6.83
N PRO A 203 -15.90 -18.04 -6.89
CA PRO A 203 -16.45 -18.80 -5.77
C PRO A 203 -15.66 -20.10 -5.53
N SER A 204 -14.98 -20.65 -6.53
CA SER A 204 -14.19 -21.89 -6.39
C SER A 204 -12.91 -21.68 -5.59
N ARG A 205 -12.35 -20.46 -5.59
CA ARG A 205 -11.22 -20.05 -4.73
C ARG A 205 -11.64 -19.76 -3.28
N GLY A 206 -12.94 -19.67 -3.03
CA GLY A 206 -13.48 -19.21 -1.76
C GLY A 206 -13.26 -17.72 -1.54
N ASP A 207 -13.34 -16.93 -2.61
CA ASP A 207 -13.30 -15.48 -2.52
C ASP A 207 -14.56 -14.95 -1.83
N GLU A 208 -14.42 -13.80 -1.17
CA GLU A 208 -15.53 -13.13 -0.47
C GLU A 208 -15.50 -11.62 -0.73
N VAL A 209 -16.67 -11.06 -1.04
CA VAL A 209 -16.85 -9.63 -1.29
C VAL A 209 -18.00 -9.13 -0.43
N THR A 210 -17.73 -8.15 0.43
CA THR A 210 -18.74 -7.51 1.27
C THR A 210 -18.78 -6.01 0.97
N VAL A 211 -19.99 -5.49 0.74
CA VAL A 211 -20.21 -4.05 0.53
C VAL A 211 -21.14 -3.51 1.61
N VAL A 212 -20.71 -2.46 2.31
CA VAL A 212 -21.46 -1.84 3.40
C VAL A 212 -21.66 -0.36 3.12
N ASN A 213 -22.88 0.14 3.32
CA ASN A 213 -23.19 1.56 3.26
C ASN A 213 -23.10 2.17 4.67
N LEU A 214 -22.14 3.07 4.89
CA LEU A 214 -21.98 3.78 6.16
C LEU A 214 -21.79 5.28 5.88
N PRO A 215 -22.39 6.17 6.70
CA PRO A 215 -22.13 7.59 6.60
C PRO A 215 -20.67 7.87 6.94
N PHE A 216 -19.94 8.49 6.02
CA PHE A 216 -18.57 8.92 6.33
C PHE A 216 -18.63 10.24 7.08
N GLU A 217 -17.86 10.33 8.16
CA GLU A 217 -17.57 11.62 8.77
C GLU A 217 -16.73 12.41 7.79
N THR A 218 -17.42 13.13 6.90
CA THR A 218 -16.82 14.24 6.19
C THR A 218 -16.69 15.31 7.27
N GLY A 219 -15.65 15.19 8.09
CA GLY A 219 -15.23 16.31 8.93
C GLY A 219 -15.25 17.51 8.00
N GLU A 220 -15.95 18.56 8.40
CA GLU A 220 -15.80 19.85 7.76
C GLU A 220 -14.30 20.17 7.82
N LEU A 221 -13.56 19.76 6.79
CA LEU A 221 -12.75 20.71 6.05
C LEU A 221 -13.75 21.78 5.64
N ALA A 222 -14.07 22.65 6.61
CA ALA A 222 -14.55 23.99 6.36
C ALA A 222 -13.73 24.41 5.14
N PRO A 223 -14.40 24.81 4.03
CA PRO A 223 -13.72 25.14 2.79
C PRO A 223 -12.49 25.91 3.21
N GLU A 224 -11.29 25.34 2.95
CA GLU A 224 -10.03 25.85 3.49
C GLU A 224 -10.20 27.33 3.48
N GLY A 225 -10.24 27.91 4.68
CA GLY A 225 -10.57 29.29 4.81
C GLY A 225 -9.68 29.97 3.78
N THR A 226 -10.31 30.53 2.74
CA THR A 226 -10.07 31.95 2.53
C THR A 226 -10.10 32.45 3.95
N VAL A 227 -8.89 32.70 4.47
CA VAL A 227 -8.70 33.55 5.61
C VAL A 227 -9.41 34.80 5.12
N ALA A 228 -10.72 34.83 5.35
CA ALA A 228 -11.50 36.00 5.46
C ALA A 228 -10.68 36.68 6.53
N THR A 229 -9.80 37.57 6.08
CA THR A 229 -9.15 38.57 6.89
C THR A 229 -10.32 39.18 7.62
N ALA A 230 -10.62 38.60 8.79
CA ALA A 230 -11.70 39.01 9.64
C ALA A 230 -11.25 40.41 9.95
N LYS A 231 -11.84 41.40 9.26
CA LYS A 231 -11.51 42.80 9.48
C LYS A 231 -11.66 42.95 10.98
N PRO A 232 -10.56 43.13 11.73
CA PRO A 232 -10.65 43.07 13.17
C PRO A 232 -11.63 44.15 13.57
N ASN A 233 -12.63 43.78 14.38
CA ASN A 233 -13.57 44.75 14.88
C ASN A 233 -12.74 45.88 15.53
N PRO A 234 -12.97 47.18 15.21
CA PRO A 234 -12.15 48.25 15.78
C PRO A 234 -12.20 48.27 17.32
N LEU A 235 -13.23 47.66 17.90
CA LEU A 235 -13.38 47.43 19.34
C LEU A 235 -12.45 46.35 19.92
N GLU A 236 -12.11 45.30 19.16
CA GLU A 236 -11.20 44.24 19.62
C GLU A 236 -9.72 44.66 19.53
N ILE A 237 -9.37 45.59 18.63
CA ILE A 237 -8.05 46.24 18.63
C ILE A 237 -7.95 47.29 19.75
N ALA A 238 -9.03 47.98 20.08
CA ALA A 238 -9.01 49.05 21.09
C ALA A 238 -8.79 48.52 22.53
N LEU A 239 -9.32 47.34 22.87
CA LEU A 239 -9.22 46.76 24.22
C LEU A 239 -7.78 46.52 24.71
N PRO A 240 -6.88 45.85 23.95
CA PRO A 240 -5.50 45.65 24.38
C PRO A 240 -4.68 46.94 24.37
N VAL A 241 -4.96 47.87 23.44
CA VAL A 241 -4.30 49.19 23.41
C VAL A 241 -4.65 50.03 24.64
N LEU A 242 -5.92 50.00 25.08
CA LEU A 242 -6.38 50.71 26.27
C LEU A 242 -5.68 50.21 27.55
N ARG A 243 -5.41 48.90 27.64
CA ARG A 243 -4.68 48.29 28.77
C ARG A 243 -3.26 48.84 28.89
N HIS A 244 -2.59 49.12 27.78
CA HIS A 244 -1.23 49.68 27.78
C HIS A 244 -1.18 51.21 27.87
N LEU A 245 -2.24 51.92 27.48
CA LEU A 245 -2.36 53.37 27.69
C LEU A 245 -2.49 53.74 29.17
N THR A 246 -3.09 52.87 29.98
CA THR A 246 -3.33 53.11 31.41
C THR A 246 -2.02 53.38 32.21
N PRO A 247 -0.97 52.53 32.15
CA PRO A 247 0.29 52.82 32.82
C PRO A 247 1.03 54.02 32.20
N ALA A 248 0.96 54.22 30.89
CA ALA A 248 1.61 55.35 30.21
C ALA A 248 1.04 56.71 30.67
N LEU A 249 -0.30 56.79 30.82
CA LEU A 249 -0.96 57.98 31.35
C LEU A 249 -0.54 58.26 32.79
N LEU A 250 -0.38 57.21 33.62
CA LEU A 250 0.03 57.33 35.01
C LEU A 250 1.44 57.93 35.15
N VAL A 251 2.39 57.52 34.30
CA VAL A 251 3.75 58.08 34.25
C VAL A 251 3.74 59.56 33.83
N ILE A 252 2.93 59.92 32.83
CA ILE A 252 2.78 61.33 32.39
C ILE A 252 2.19 62.19 33.51
N LEU A 253 1.19 61.68 34.23
CA LEU A 253 0.56 62.38 35.33
C LEU A 253 1.55 62.58 36.49
N LEU A 254 2.34 61.55 36.83
CA LEU A 254 3.42 61.64 37.81
C LEU A 254 4.47 62.70 37.41
N PHE A 255 4.87 62.74 36.14
CA PHE A 255 5.81 63.75 35.64
C PHE A 255 5.25 65.18 35.77
N LEU A 256 3.99 65.39 35.39
CA LEU A 256 3.35 66.70 35.47
C LEU A 256 3.09 67.17 36.90
N PHE A 257 2.75 66.26 37.81
CA PHE A 257 2.37 66.61 39.19
C PHE A 257 3.51 66.53 40.21
N VAL A 258 4.60 65.82 39.92
CA VAL A 258 5.73 65.68 40.86
C VAL A 258 6.96 66.41 40.33
N ILE A 259 7.38 66.14 39.10
CA ILE A 259 8.62 66.69 38.54
C ILE A 259 8.42 68.17 38.14
N ARG A 260 7.29 68.52 37.53
CA ARG A 260 7.00 69.91 37.11
C ARG A 260 6.92 70.92 38.26
N PRO A 261 6.30 70.64 39.43
CA PRO A 261 6.33 71.60 40.55
C PRO A 261 7.71 71.73 41.20
N LEU A 262 8.55 70.69 41.18
CA LEU A 262 9.93 70.76 41.66
C LEU A 262 10.81 71.67 40.78
N ALA A 263 10.64 71.63 39.45
CA ALA A 263 11.36 72.51 38.53
C ALA A 263 10.98 74.00 38.67
N LYS A 264 9.75 74.29 39.12
CA LYS A 264 9.29 75.67 39.38
C LYS A 264 9.77 76.23 40.72
N GLY A 265 10.39 75.42 41.58
CA GLY A 265 10.93 75.85 42.88
C GLY A 265 12.40 76.28 42.88
N VAL A 266 13.16 76.04 41.81
CA VAL A 266 14.63 76.19 41.84
C VAL A 266 15.17 77.33 40.94
N LEU A 267 14.39 77.91 40.03
CA LEU A 267 14.80 79.09 39.25
C LEU A 267 13.93 80.31 39.57
N SER A 268 14.13 80.86 40.77
CA SER A 268 13.91 82.28 41.05
C SER A 268 15.26 82.93 41.31
N ARG A 269 15.85 83.55 40.28
CA ARG A 269 16.79 84.67 40.43
C ARG A 269 16.63 85.61 39.22
N PRO A 270 16.43 86.92 39.42
CA PRO A 270 15.99 87.84 38.37
C PRO A 270 17.13 88.56 37.62
N SER A 271 16.77 88.98 36.39
CA SER A 271 17.10 90.23 35.68
C SER A 271 18.55 90.60 35.29
N GLY A 272 18.76 90.83 33.99
CA GLY A 272 19.77 91.76 33.45
C GLY A 272 20.12 91.49 31.97
N PRO A 273 20.06 92.45 31.02
CA PRO A 273 19.77 92.19 29.59
C PRO A 273 20.95 92.42 28.61
N GLU A 274 20.62 92.32 27.31
CA GLU A 274 21.36 92.70 26.08
C GLU A 274 22.00 91.53 25.27
N GLY A 275 21.56 91.39 24.02
CA GLY A 275 22.28 90.68 22.95
C GLY A 275 22.86 91.68 21.95
N PRO A 276 23.11 91.34 20.67
CA PRO A 276 23.54 90.10 20.00
C PRO A 276 24.93 90.37 19.32
N PRO A 277 25.38 89.86 18.15
CA PRO A 277 24.97 88.74 17.28
C PRO A 277 26.14 87.84 16.77
N SER A 278 25.78 86.86 15.93
CA SER A 278 26.53 86.28 14.80
C SER A 278 27.76 85.36 15.00
N GLU A 279 27.68 84.26 14.25
CA GLU A 279 28.76 83.55 13.52
C GLU A 279 29.75 82.60 14.21
N ALA A 280 29.72 81.39 13.64
CA ALA A 280 30.85 80.55 13.23
C ALA A 280 31.68 79.76 14.27
N LYS A 281 31.76 78.45 13.95
CA LYS A 281 32.92 77.55 14.05
C LYS A 281 33.39 77.04 15.43
N ALA A 282 33.27 75.71 15.53
CA ALA A 282 34.36 74.74 15.69
C ALA A 282 34.80 74.27 17.09
N LEU A 283 34.92 72.93 17.16
CA LEU A 283 35.76 72.08 18.02
C LEU A 283 35.26 71.85 19.46
N GLU A 284 34.82 70.61 19.76
CA GLU A 284 35.56 69.61 20.56
C GLU A 284 35.49 69.96 22.06
N GLU A 285 35.26 69.10 23.04
CA GLU A 285 35.41 67.65 23.25
C GLU A 285 34.71 67.39 24.61
N GLY A 286 34.32 66.16 24.95
CA GLY A 286 33.87 65.89 26.33
C GLY A 286 32.88 64.75 26.48
N GLU A 287 33.38 63.54 26.26
CA GLU A 287 32.90 62.24 26.75
C GLU A 287 31.79 62.23 27.82
N ARG A 288 30.71 61.49 27.55
CA ARG A 288 30.17 60.48 28.48
C ARG A 288 29.64 59.26 27.73
N SER A 289 30.48 58.22 27.71
CA SER A 289 30.19 56.79 27.80
C SER A 289 28.84 56.29 27.28
N ARG A 290 28.84 55.70 26.08
CA ARG A 290 27.92 54.62 25.70
C ARG A 290 28.66 53.30 25.88
N VAL A 291 28.10 52.39 26.68
CA VAL A 291 28.52 50.99 26.72
C VAL A 291 28.39 50.41 25.31
N PRO A 292 29.45 49.82 24.70
CA PRO A 292 29.30 49.16 23.41
C PRO A 292 28.57 47.83 23.62
N LEU A 293 27.65 47.50 22.71
CA LEU A 293 27.04 46.17 22.67
C LEU A 293 28.13 45.11 22.42
N PRO A 294 28.08 43.95 23.09
CA PRO A 294 29.09 42.90 22.96
C PRO A 294 29.14 42.37 21.53
N SER A 295 30.35 42.02 21.09
CA SER A 295 30.56 41.49 19.75
C SER A 295 29.88 40.13 19.59
N PRO A 296 29.40 39.75 18.39
CA PRO A 296 28.70 38.48 18.17
C PRO A 296 29.46 37.23 18.64
N ARG A 297 30.80 37.30 18.69
CA ARG A 297 31.66 36.22 19.21
C ARG A 297 31.58 36.06 20.72
N GLU A 298 31.44 37.15 21.46
CA GLU A 298 31.30 37.12 22.92
C GLU A 298 29.92 36.62 23.33
N LEU A 299 28.88 37.00 22.57
CA LEU A 299 27.52 36.46 22.75
C LEU A 299 27.50 34.93 22.50
N ALA A 300 28.19 34.46 21.46
CA ALA A 300 28.31 33.03 21.18
C ALA A 300 29.06 32.27 22.27
N LEU A 301 30.09 32.88 22.88
CA LEU A 301 30.82 32.29 24.00
C LEU A 301 30.01 32.26 25.32
N GLN A 302 29.10 33.21 25.53
CA GLN A 302 28.18 33.19 26.67
C GLN A 302 27.10 32.12 26.51
N VAL A 303 26.46 32.04 25.35
CA VAL A 303 25.45 31.03 25.06
C VAL A 303 26.05 29.62 25.11
N ALA A 304 27.28 29.43 24.62
CA ALA A 304 27.97 28.14 24.72
C ALA A 304 28.34 27.73 26.15
N LYS A 305 28.50 28.69 27.07
CA LYS A 305 28.75 28.43 28.50
C LYS A 305 27.47 28.13 29.27
N GLU A 306 26.36 28.76 28.91
CA GLU A 306 25.06 28.54 29.57
C GLU A 306 24.33 27.29 29.05
N ASP A 307 24.50 26.93 27.78
CA ASP A 307 23.76 25.83 27.17
C ASP A 307 24.68 24.91 26.33
N THR A 308 25.36 24.02 27.05
CA THR A 308 26.32 23.08 26.46
C THR A 308 25.62 22.04 25.59
N ASP A 309 24.39 21.65 25.96
CA ASP A 309 23.60 20.64 25.25
C ASP A 309 23.13 21.15 23.88
N PHE A 310 22.62 22.38 23.81
CA PHE A 310 22.25 23.02 22.54
C PHE A 310 23.45 23.14 21.58
N THR A 311 24.63 23.48 22.12
CA THR A 311 25.86 23.61 21.33
C THR A 311 26.32 22.27 20.76
N VAL A 312 26.23 21.20 21.54
CA VAL A 312 26.55 19.83 21.09
C VAL A 312 25.57 19.36 20.01
N GLU A 313 24.29 19.69 20.12
CA GLU A 313 23.28 19.33 19.14
C GLU A 313 23.50 20.05 17.80
N LEU A 314 23.87 21.32 17.85
CA LEU A 314 24.18 22.12 16.66
C LEU A 314 25.43 21.60 15.93
N ILE A 315 26.50 21.26 16.68
CA ILE A 315 27.71 20.65 16.11
C ILE A 315 27.40 19.29 15.50
N ARG A 316 26.58 18.46 16.18
CA ARG A 316 26.15 17.15 15.65
C ARG A 316 25.31 17.30 14.38
N ARG A 317 24.45 18.32 14.29
CA ARG A 317 23.64 18.58 13.10
C ARG A 317 24.53 18.97 11.92
N TRP A 318 25.47 19.88 12.16
CA TRP A 318 26.39 20.37 11.13
C TRP A 318 27.35 19.27 10.62
N LEU A 319 27.83 18.41 11.51
CA LEU A 319 28.67 17.26 11.14
C LEU A 319 27.91 16.22 10.30
N ARG A 320 26.59 16.08 10.52
CA ARG A 320 25.72 15.16 9.77
C ARG A 320 25.45 15.68 8.36
N GLU A 321 25.23 16.98 8.23
CA GLU A 321 24.96 17.66 6.96
C GLU A 321 26.17 17.59 6.01
N ARG A 322 27.39 17.74 6.55
CA ARG A 322 28.61 17.62 5.74
C ARG A 322 28.93 16.19 5.29
N LYS A 323 28.43 15.17 5.99
CA LYS A 323 28.65 13.75 5.64
C LYS A 323 27.60 13.21 4.63
N GLY A 324 26.54 13.96 4.36
CA GLY A 324 25.49 13.61 3.40
C GLY A 324 25.58 14.28 2.03
N GLY A 325 26.57 15.15 1.80
CA GLY A 325 26.72 15.94 0.56
C GLY A 325 27.88 15.50 -0.34
N GLY A 326 28.16 14.20 -0.41
CA GLY A 326 29.19 13.62 -1.28
C GLY A 326 28.63 12.45 -2.09
N GLY A 327 27.87 12.79 -3.13
CA GLY A 327 27.44 11.93 -4.23
C GLY A 327 27.48 12.76 -5.49
#